data_AF-A0A7Y4TWH3-F1
#
_entry.id   AF-A0A7Y4TWH3-F1
#
_cell.length_a   1.000
_cell.length_b   1.000
_cell.length_c   1.000
_cell.angle_alpha   90.00
_cell.angle_beta   90.00
_cell.angle_gamma   90.00
#
_symmetry.space_group_name_H-M   'P 1'
#
loop_
_entity.id
_entity.type
_entity.pdbx_description
1 polymer ?
#
loop_
_entity_poly.entity_id
_entity_poly.type
_entity_poly.pdbx_seq_one_letter_code
_entity_poly.pdbx_strand_id
1 'polypeptide(L)'
;MGTINKYTPEEILAIFQANYLQQQQFDPEIDPGESLELETTIEEWINICDLSEPYELSDYFNYFFDLDFSMETWLYVMQPKNKKTLGELCNFISEEAFKPVIVPIKVFGSDCRNAATFKHLISQFSKKGIDAKIQPSSSVESFAKKHLGILIEEVNKLNPETLPPVKYRENAWQNLGGYCLLFCVLTAIASIWISNLGLIIGGLFGTGILFYWIGSRFEPKQMSFDGLVTFKDLVLKINNA
;
A
#
# COMPACT_ATOMS: atom_id res chain seq x y z
N MET A 1 2.58 3.42 -35.88
CA MET A 1 2.21 4.19 -34.67
C MET A 1 1.61 3.21 -33.70
N GLY A 2 2.32 2.84 -32.64
CA GLY A 2 1.74 2.00 -31.58
C GLY A 2 0.67 2.80 -30.86
N THR A 3 -0.47 2.17 -30.54
CA THR A 3 -1.50 2.77 -29.70
C THR A 3 -0.88 3.16 -28.36
N ILE A 4 -0.90 4.45 -28.07
CA ILE A 4 -0.51 4.97 -26.76
C ILE A 4 -1.59 4.51 -25.77
N ASN A 5 -1.21 3.65 -24.82
CA ASN A 5 -2.12 3.14 -23.80
C ASN A 5 -1.89 3.94 -22.51
N LYS A 6 -2.68 5.01 -22.30
CA LYS A 6 -2.70 5.78 -21.06
C LYS A 6 -3.75 5.21 -20.12
N TYR A 7 -3.59 5.42 -18.81
CA TYR A 7 -4.67 5.13 -17.89
C TYR A 7 -5.85 6.06 -18.16
N THR A 8 -7.07 5.59 -17.88
CA THR A 8 -8.22 6.50 -17.74
C THR A 8 -8.30 7.05 -16.31
N PRO A 9 -9.03 8.15 -16.08
CA PRO A 9 -9.28 8.67 -14.73
C PRO A 9 -9.91 7.61 -13.81
N GLU A 10 -10.84 6.80 -14.33
CA GLU A 10 -11.51 5.73 -13.59
C GLU A 10 -10.52 4.60 -13.21
N GLU A 11 -9.57 4.27 -14.09
CA GLU A 11 -8.54 3.28 -13.77
C GLU A 11 -7.60 3.78 -12.67
N ILE A 12 -7.28 5.08 -12.65
CA ILE A 12 -6.47 5.69 -11.57
C ILE A 12 -7.24 5.69 -10.26
N LEU A 13 -8.53 6.06 -10.28
CA LEU A 13 -9.38 5.97 -9.10
C LEU A 13 -9.45 4.53 -8.57
N ALA A 14 -9.58 3.54 -9.46
CA ALA A 14 -9.58 2.13 -9.07
C ALA A 14 -8.26 1.70 -8.42
N ILE A 15 -7.12 2.24 -8.86
CA ILE A 15 -5.82 2.03 -8.19
C ILE A 15 -5.84 2.63 -6.78
N PHE A 16 -6.36 3.84 -6.60
CA PHE A 16 -6.46 4.47 -5.28
C PHE A 16 -7.38 3.69 -4.35
N GLN A 17 -8.55 3.27 -4.83
CA GLN A 17 -9.48 2.40 -4.10
C GLN A 17 -8.82 1.07 -3.70
N ALA A 18 -8.11 0.43 -4.62
CA ALA A 18 -7.43 -0.84 -4.33
C ALA A 18 -6.31 -0.67 -3.30
N ASN A 19 -5.56 0.43 -3.32
CA ASN A 19 -4.56 0.73 -2.31
C ASN A 19 -5.22 0.96 -0.94
N TYR A 20 -6.27 1.78 -0.89
CA TYR A 20 -7.05 2.06 0.32
C TYR A 20 -7.59 0.78 0.96
N LEU A 21 -8.18 -0.12 0.16
CA LEU A 21 -8.66 -1.43 0.63
C LEU A 21 -7.57 -2.28 1.29
N GLN A 22 -6.32 -2.17 0.84
CA GLN A 22 -5.19 -2.86 1.46
C GLN A 22 -4.77 -2.18 2.75
N GLN A 23 -4.67 -0.85 2.76
CA GLN A 23 -4.23 -0.10 3.94
C GLN A 23 -5.17 -0.32 5.14
N GLN A 24 -6.49 -0.40 4.90
CA GLN A 24 -7.50 -0.74 5.92
C GLN A 24 -7.18 -2.03 6.72
N GLN A 25 -6.34 -2.94 6.20
CA GLN A 25 -6.03 -4.20 6.86
C GLN A 25 -4.90 -4.12 7.89
N PHE A 26 -4.07 -3.07 7.84
CA PHE A 26 -2.88 -2.96 8.69
C PHE A 26 -2.64 -1.58 9.27
N ASP A 27 -3.33 -0.55 8.77
CA ASP A 27 -3.27 0.80 9.29
C ASP A 27 -4.49 1.08 10.21
N PRO A 28 -4.29 1.25 11.53
CA PRO A 28 -5.38 1.52 12.46
C PRO A 28 -5.90 2.95 12.41
N GLU A 29 -5.20 3.89 11.75
CA GLU A 29 -5.58 5.31 11.66
C GLU A 29 -6.57 5.55 10.50
N ILE A 30 -6.71 4.58 9.60
CA ILE A 30 -7.64 4.64 8.47
C ILE A 30 -9.08 4.37 8.92
N ASP A 31 -9.99 5.27 8.53
CA ASP A 31 -11.43 5.10 8.74
C ASP A 31 -11.97 3.99 7.82
N PRO A 32 -12.44 2.85 8.35
CA PRO A 32 -12.92 1.75 7.54
C PRO A 32 -14.36 2.01 7.06
N GLY A 33 -14.64 1.61 5.82
CA GLY A 33 -16.01 1.61 5.26
C GLY A 33 -16.42 2.88 4.51
N GLU A 34 -15.52 3.84 4.37
CA GLU A 34 -15.68 4.95 3.43
C GLU A 34 -15.43 4.49 1.98
N SER A 35 -15.96 5.23 1.02
CA SER A 35 -15.75 4.98 -0.42
C SER A 35 -15.13 6.19 -1.08
N LEU A 36 -14.05 5.97 -1.82
CA LEU A 36 -13.43 7.01 -2.64
C LEU A 36 -14.18 7.11 -3.98
N GLU A 37 -14.68 8.30 -4.30
CA GLU A 37 -15.38 8.61 -5.55
C GLU A 37 -14.65 9.76 -6.28
N LEU A 38 -15.01 10.05 -7.53
CA LEU A 38 -14.39 11.15 -8.29
C LEU A 38 -14.72 12.52 -7.67
N GLU A 39 -15.84 12.60 -6.96
CA GLU A 39 -16.33 13.78 -6.28
C GLU A 39 -15.68 14.01 -4.91
N THR A 40 -15.05 12.98 -4.33
CA THR A 40 -14.32 13.09 -3.05
C THR A 40 -13.28 14.19 -3.15
N THR A 41 -13.31 15.15 -2.22
CA THR A 41 -12.32 16.23 -2.18
C THR A 41 -10.93 15.73 -1.80
N ILE A 42 -9.88 16.45 -2.17
CA ILE A 42 -8.52 16.11 -1.76
C ILE A 42 -8.38 16.12 -0.23
N GLU A 43 -9.07 17.03 0.46
CA GLU A 43 -9.11 17.07 1.93
C GLU A 43 -9.76 15.82 2.53
N GLU A 44 -10.93 15.41 2.04
CA GLU A 44 -11.59 14.19 2.49
C GLU A 44 -10.74 12.97 2.22
N TRP A 45 -10.16 12.86 1.02
CA TRP A 45 -9.30 11.72 0.66
C TRP A 45 -8.07 11.62 1.56
N ILE A 46 -7.40 12.74 1.85
CA ILE A 46 -6.28 12.79 2.79
C ILE A 46 -6.71 12.30 4.18
N ASN A 47 -7.86 12.74 4.67
CA ASN A 47 -8.35 12.34 5.98
C ASN A 47 -8.76 10.86 6.03
N ILE A 48 -9.49 10.37 5.02
CA ILE A 48 -9.97 8.98 4.94
C ILE A 48 -8.81 7.99 4.91
N CYS A 49 -7.75 8.33 4.18
CA CYS A 49 -6.62 7.43 3.93
C CYS A 49 -5.39 7.73 4.83
N ASP A 50 -5.53 8.62 5.83
CA ASP A 50 -4.43 9.13 6.67
C ASP A 50 -3.16 9.46 5.86
N LEU A 51 -3.32 10.27 4.82
CA LEU A 51 -2.23 10.57 3.90
C LEU A 51 -1.42 11.78 4.35
N SER A 52 -0.17 11.83 3.90
CA SER A 52 0.64 13.04 3.99
C SER A 52 0.02 14.23 3.25
N GLU A 53 0.46 15.42 3.62
CA GLU A 53 0.09 16.65 2.91
C GLU A 53 0.54 16.62 1.44
N PRO A 54 -0.13 17.39 0.54
CA PRO A 54 0.07 17.32 -0.91
C PRO A 54 1.51 17.41 -1.42
N TYR A 55 2.40 18.07 -0.66
CA TYR A 55 3.82 18.14 -0.99
C TYR A 55 4.46 16.74 -1.05
N GLU A 56 4.27 15.90 -0.05
CA GLU A 56 4.89 14.57 -0.01
C GLU A 56 4.22 13.60 -0.99
N LEU A 57 2.91 13.74 -1.19
CA LEU A 57 2.17 12.95 -2.17
C LEU A 57 2.65 13.19 -3.61
N SER A 58 3.09 14.40 -3.93
CA SER A 58 3.54 14.75 -5.28
C SER A 58 4.78 13.96 -5.73
N ASP A 59 5.78 13.85 -4.86
CA ASP A 59 6.99 13.08 -5.12
C ASP A 59 6.65 11.58 -5.26
N TYR A 60 5.76 11.10 -4.40
CA TYR A 60 5.28 9.72 -4.48
C TYR A 60 4.56 9.45 -5.81
N PHE A 61 3.70 10.34 -6.30
CA PHE A 61 2.99 10.14 -7.55
C PHE A 61 3.86 10.26 -8.79
N ASN A 62 4.85 11.18 -8.79
CA ASN A 62 5.88 11.20 -9.81
C ASN A 62 6.59 9.86 -9.89
N TYR A 63 7.02 9.31 -8.75
CA TYR A 63 7.64 7.99 -8.69
C TYR A 63 6.69 6.84 -9.08
N PHE A 64 5.46 6.86 -8.60
CA PHE A 64 4.50 5.77 -8.79
C PHE A 64 4.02 5.69 -10.24
N PHE A 65 3.68 6.82 -10.86
CA PHE A 65 3.16 6.85 -12.24
C PHE A 65 4.23 7.13 -13.30
N ASP A 66 5.51 7.27 -12.91
CA ASP A 66 6.61 7.64 -13.79
C ASP A 66 6.36 9.00 -14.48
N LEU A 67 5.98 10.00 -13.67
CA LEU A 67 5.69 11.37 -14.09
C LEU A 67 6.84 12.31 -13.70
N ASP A 68 6.94 13.43 -14.40
CA ASP A 68 7.97 14.46 -14.19
C ASP A 68 7.34 15.86 -14.03
N PHE A 69 6.25 15.93 -13.25
CA PHE A 69 5.58 17.19 -12.97
C PHE A 69 6.27 17.97 -11.85
N SER A 70 6.29 19.29 -11.98
CA SER A 70 6.83 20.17 -10.94
C SER A 70 5.91 20.22 -9.72
N MET A 71 6.49 20.55 -8.56
CA MET A 71 5.73 20.80 -7.33
C MET A 71 4.64 21.86 -7.50
N GLU A 72 4.91 22.92 -8.28
CA GLU A 72 3.91 23.97 -8.55
C GLU A 72 2.70 23.43 -9.31
N THR A 73 2.95 22.56 -10.30
CA THR A 73 1.90 21.88 -11.07
C THR A 73 1.04 20.99 -10.16
N TRP A 74 1.69 20.22 -9.29
CA TRP A 74 1.00 19.37 -8.32
C TRP A 74 0.14 20.17 -7.33
N LEU A 75 0.69 21.26 -6.78
CA LEU A 75 -0.06 22.14 -5.88
C LEU A 75 -1.24 22.81 -6.59
N TYR A 76 -1.10 23.18 -7.87
CA TYR A 76 -2.21 23.73 -8.66
C TYR A 76 -3.40 22.76 -8.80
N VAL A 77 -3.11 21.47 -8.93
CA VAL A 77 -4.14 20.43 -9.09
C VAL A 77 -4.72 19.99 -7.74
N MET A 78 -3.91 19.96 -6.68
CA MET A 78 -4.34 19.48 -5.37
C MET A 78 -4.84 20.59 -4.43
N GLN A 79 -4.60 21.88 -4.73
CA GLN A 79 -5.04 23.00 -3.91
C GLN A 79 -6.06 23.92 -4.61
N PRO A 80 -7.00 24.52 -3.84
CA PRO A 80 -7.23 24.31 -2.41
C PRO A 80 -7.91 22.96 -2.13
N LYS A 81 -7.41 22.24 -1.11
CA LYS A 81 -7.77 20.82 -0.85
C LYS A 81 -9.25 20.56 -0.60
N ASN A 82 -9.97 21.56 -0.09
CA ASN A 82 -11.40 21.50 0.19
C ASN A 82 -12.31 21.81 -1.02
N LYS A 83 -11.72 22.08 -2.19
CA LYS A 83 -12.47 22.32 -3.45
C LYS A 83 -12.04 21.40 -4.57
N LYS A 84 -10.75 21.07 -4.62
CA LYS A 84 -10.20 20.14 -5.60
C LYS A 84 -10.67 18.72 -5.31
N THR A 85 -10.97 17.95 -6.35
CA THR A 85 -11.49 16.58 -6.21
C THR A 85 -10.52 15.52 -6.72
N LEU A 86 -10.73 14.28 -6.29
CA LEU A 86 -10.04 13.10 -6.81
C LEU A 86 -10.25 12.97 -8.32
N GLY A 87 -11.41 13.33 -8.85
CA GLY A 87 -11.69 13.32 -10.28
C GLY A 87 -10.79 14.28 -11.06
N GLU A 88 -10.59 15.51 -10.56
CA GLU A 88 -9.62 16.44 -11.17
C GLU A 88 -8.19 15.89 -11.11
N LEU A 89 -7.80 15.29 -9.99
CA LEU A 89 -6.48 14.66 -9.83
C LEU A 89 -6.28 13.46 -10.76
N CYS A 90 -7.26 12.57 -10.84
CA CYS A 90 -7.24 11.38 -11.69
C CYS A 90 -7.20 11.80 -13.18
N ASN A 91 -7.98 12.81 -13.56
CA ASN A 91 -7.90 13.41 -14.89
C ASN A 91 -6.49 13.90 -15.20
N PHE A 92 -5.92 14.72 -14.31
CA PHE A 92 -4.57 15.24 -14.47
C PHE A 92 -3.50 14.15 -14.61
N ILE A 93 -3.54 13.10 -13.76
CA ILE A 93 -2.61 11.98 -13.85
C ILE A 93 -2.80 11.22 -15.17
N SER A 94 -4.05 10.99 -15.60
CA SER A 94 -4.38 10.27 -16.83
C SER A 94 -3.82 10.93 -18.10
N GLU A 95 -3.57 12.24 -18.04
CA GLU A 95 -3.02 12.99 -19.16
C GLU A 95 -1.63 12.52 -19.54
N GLU A 96 -0.81 12.00 -18.61
CA GLU A 96 0.56 11.56 -18.90
C GLU A 96 0.91 10.16 -18.36
N ALA A 97 0.10 9.58 -17.47
CA ALA A 97 0.39 8.26 -16.92
C ALA A 97 0.12 7.15 -17.96
N PHE A 98 1.16 6.37 -18.26
CA PHE A 98 1.07 5.26 -19.20
C PHE A 98 0.76 3.94 -18.50
N LYS A 99 -0.21 3.20 -19.05
CA LYS A 99 -0.55 1.86 -18.60
C LYS A 99 0.45 0.84 -19.15
N PRO A 100 1.03 -0.03 -18.31
CA PRO A 100 1.93 -1.08 -18.78
C PRO A 100 1.25 -2.00 -19.79
N VAL A 101 1.84 -2.14 -20.98
CA VAL A 101 1.36 -3.07 -22.01
C VAL A 101 2.15 -4.38 -21.92
N ILE A 102 1.49 -5.45 -21.51
CA ILE A 102 2.10 -6.78 -21.42
C ILE A 102 1.94 -7.51 -22.76
N VAL A 103 3.01 -7.53 -23.56
CA VAL A 103 3.06 -8.28 -24.82
C VAL A 103 3.46 -9.73 -24.53
N PRO A 104 2.69 -10.75 -24.96
CA PRO A 104 3.06 -12.15 -24.80
C PRO A 104 4.47 -12.45 -25.35
N ILE A 105 5.23 -13.28 -24.63
CA ILE A 105 6.57 -13.71 -25.05
C ILE A 105 6.57 -15.18 -25.45
N LYS A 106 7.46 -15.57 -26.36
CA LYS A 106 7.60 -16.97 -26.76
C LYS A 106 8.30 -17.79 -25.69
N VAL A 107 7.64 -18.86 -25.23
CA VAL A 107 8.18 -19.88 -24.33
C VAL A 107 7.93 -21.24 -24.98
N PHE A 108 8.99 -22.00 -25.24
CA PHE A 108 8.94 -23.27 -25.98
C PHE A 108 8.17 -23.21 -27.31
N GLY A 109 8.26 -22.07 -28.02
CA GLY A 109 7.63 -21.86 -29.32
C GLY A 109 6.19 -21.33 -29.29
N SER A 110 5.57 -21.26 -28.11
CA SER A 110 4.19 -20.73 -27.94
C SER A 110 4.20 -19.37 -27.24
N ASP A 111 3.27 -18.50 -27.63
CA ASP A 111 3.09 -17.20 -26.99
C ASP A 111 2.49 -17.39 -25.58
N CYS A 112 3.16 -16.84 -24.58
CA CYS A 112 2.80 -17.00 -23.18
C CYS A 112 2.68 -15.63 -22.49
N ARG A 113 1.43 -15.19 -22.28
CA ARG A 113 1.14 -13.95 -21.54
C ARG A 113 1.55 -14.06 -20.07
N ASN A 114 1.32 -15.20 -19.43
CA ASN A 114 1.73 -15.44 -18.03
C ASN A 114 3.23 -15.23 -17.83
N ALA A 115 4.06 -15.77 -18.72
CA ALA A 115 5.51 -15.58 -18.63
C ALA A 115 5.90 -14.10 -18.84
N ALA A 116 5.21 -13.39 -19.73
CA ALA A 116 5.41 -11.96 -19.93
C ALA A 116 5.04 -11.13 -18.69
N THR A 117 3.86 -11.38 -18.09
CA THR A 117 3.41 -10.71 -16.86
C THR A 117 4.36 -10.98 -15.70
N PHE A 118 4.78 -12.24 -15.50
CA PHE A 118 5.77 -12.59 -14.48
C PHE A 118 7.08 -11.82 -14.68
N LYS A 119 7.63 -11.83 -15.91
CA LYS A 119 8.86 -11.12 -16.24
C LYS A 119 8.74 -9.61 -16.03
N HIS A 120 7.57 -9.03 -16.33
CA HIS A 120 7.29 -7.63 -16.08
C HIS A 120 7.36 -7.31 -14.58
N LEU A 121 6.66 -8.05 -13.73
CA LEU A 121 6.69 -7.85 -12.28
C LEU A 121 8.11 -7.92 -11.72
N ILE A 122 8.88 -8.95 -12.08
CA ILE A 122 10.27 -9.09 -11.62
C ILE A 122 11.13 -7.92 -12.09
N SER A 123 10.94 -7.45 -13.32
CA SER A 123 11.63 -6.27 -13.85
C SER A 123 11.31 -5.01 -13.04
N GLN A 124 10.05 -4.80 -12.65
CA GLN A 124 9.67 -3.64 -11.82
C GLN A 124 10.25 -3.74 -10.41
N PHE A 125 10.18 -4.92 -9.78
CA PHE A 125 10.80 -5.12 -8.47
C PHE A 125 12.31 -4.85 -8.49
N SER A 126 13.00 -5.29 -9.54
CA SER A 126 14.42 -5.04 -9.72
C SER A 126 14.74 -3.54 -9.88
N LYS A 127 13.94 -2.80 -10.66
CA LYS A 127 14.05 -1.33 -10.77
C LYS A 127 13.89 -0.62 -9.42
N LYS A 128 13.09 -1.18 -8.52
CA LYS A 128 12.89 -0.70 -7.15
C LYS A 128 13.94 -1.22 -6.15
N GLY A 129 15.05 -1.79 -6.64
CA GLY A 129 16.17 -2.23 -5.82
C GLY A 129 15.99 -3.62 -5.18
N ILE A 130 14.95 -4.38 -5.55
CA ILE A 130 14.75 -5.73 -5.04
C ILE A 130 15.46 -6.73 -5.96
N ASP A 131 16.69 -7.11 -5.60
CA ASP A 131 17.47 -8.14 -6.29
C ASP A 131 17.26 -9.54 -5.67
N ALA A 132 16.00 -9.99 -5.66
CA ALA A 132 15.63 -11.32 -5.19
C ALA A 132 15.46 -12.28 -6.38
N LYS A 133 16.03 -13.48 -6.27
CA LYS A 133 15.79 -14.58 -7.24
C LYS A 133 14.39 -15.17 -7.06
N ILE A 134 13.39 -14.43 -7.50
CA ILE A 134 11.98 -14.84 -7.45
C ILE A 134 11.70 -15.80 -8.61
N GLN A 135 11.11 -16.94 -8.29
CA GLN A 135 10.64 -17.94 -9.24
C GLN A 135 9.10 -17.99 -9.22
N PRO A 136 8.44 -18.54 -10.25
CA PRO A 136 6.99 -18.68 -10.23
C PRO A 136 6.47 -19.50 -9.03
N SER A 137 7.26 -20.44 -8.53
CA SER A 137 6.96 -21.25 -7.33
C SER A 137 7.30 -20.54 -6.00
N SER A 138 7.94 -19.37 -6.04
CA SER A 138 8.27 -18.62 -4.83
C SER A 138 6.99 -18.18 -4.12
N SER A 139 7.04 -18.21 -2.78
CA SER A 139 5.94 -17.82 -1.91
C SER A 139 5.68 -16.32 -2.01
N VAL A 140 4.42 -15.94 -2.26
CA VAL A 140 3.98 -14.53 -2.21
C VAL A 140 4.04 -14.00 -0.80
N GLU A 141 3.62 -14.80 0.20
CA GLU A 141 3.67 -14.41 1.62
C GLU A 141 5.10 -14.04 2.06
N SER A 142 6.08 -14.87 1.70
CA SER A 142 7.48 -14.62 2.07
C SER A 142 8.03 -13.33 1.47
N PHE A 143 7.56 -12.97 0.26
CA PHE A 143 7.91 -11.72 -0.38
C PHE A 143 7.17 -10.54 0.26
N ALA A 144 5.86 -10.67 0.46
CA ALA A 144 4.99 -9.66 1.04
C ALA A 144 5.48 -9.22 2.42
N LYS A 145 5.91 -10.15 3.29
CA LYS A 145 6.48 -9.84 4.62
C LYS A 145 7.58 -8.77 4.62
N LYS A 146 8.32 -8.64 3.52
CA LYS A 146 9.42 -7.67 3.36
C LYS A 146 9.09 -6.51 2.43
N HIS A 147 8.24 -6.75 1.44
CA HIS A 147 8.06 -5.85 0.29
C HIS A 147 6.57 -5.67 -0.08
N LEU A 148 5.67 -5.68 0.92
CA LEU A 148 4.22 -5.59 0.70
C LEU A 148 3.82 -4.35 -0.11
N GLY A 149 4.32 -3.17 0.27
CA GLY A 149 4.00 -1.92 -0.44
C GLY A 149 4.31 -2.04 -1.93
N ILE A 150 5.53 -2.43 -2.28
CA ILE A 150 5.97 -2.63 -3.66
C ILE A 150 5.14 -3.70 -4.39
N LEU A 151 4.77 -4.79 -3.71
CA LEU A 151 3.91 -5.82 -4.28
C LEU A 151 2.52 -5.27 -4.64
N ILE A 152 1.89 -4.56 -3.70
CA ILE A 152 0.57 -3.96 -3.88
C ILE A 152 0.61 -2.96 -5.03
N GLU A 153 1.57 -2.03 -4.98
CA GLU A 153 1.73 -0.97 -5.98
C GLU A 153 1.83 -1.52 -7.41
N GLU A 154 2.74 -2.48 -7.64
CA GLU A 154 3.00 -2.98 -8.99
C GLU A 154 1.89 -3.90 -9.50
N VAL A 155 1.19 -4.62 -8.61
CA VAL A 155 0.04 -5.42 -9.03
C VAL A 155 -1.16 -4.53 -9.32
N ASN A 156 -1.44 -3.53 -8.49
CA ASN A 156 -2.57 -2.64 -8.66
C ASN A 156 -2.46 -1.79 -9.94
N LYS A 157 -1.24 -1.38 -10.34
CA LYS A 157 -0.99 -0.77 -11.66
C LYS A 157 -1.41 -1.66 -12.84
N LEU A 158 -1.20 -2.98 -12.72
CA LEU A 158 -1.58 -3.91 -13.79
C LEU A 158 -3.09 -4.15 -13.77
N ASN A 159 -3.64 -4.49 -12.61
CA ASN A 159 -5.06 -4.70 -12.41
C ASN A 159 -5.43 -4.55 -10.91
N PRO A 160 -6.13 -3.46 -10.53
CA PRO A 160 -6.48 -3.15 -9.14
C PRO A 160 -7.40 -4.17 -8.46
N GLU A 161 -8.14 -4.98 -9.23
CA GLU A 161 -9.07 -5.98 -8.68
C GLU A 161 -8.38 -7.32 -8.34
N THR A 162 -7.09 -7.45 -8.63
CA THR A 162 -6.37 -8.73 -8.49
C THR A 162 -6.17 -9.12 -7.03
N LEU A 163 -5.70 -8.19 -6.19
CA LEU A 163 -5.29 -8.51 -4.84
C LEU A 163 -6.49 -8.56 -3.90
N PRO A 164 -6.76 -9.70 -3.23
CA PRO A 164 -7.70 -9.70 -2.13
C PRO A 164 -7.11 -8.90 -0.95
N PRO A 165 -7.92 -8.52 0.05
CA PRO A 165 -7.40 -7.87 1.25
C PRO A 165 -6.30 -8.71 1.92
N VAL A 166 -5.19 -8.07 2.29
CA VAL A 166 -4.08 -8.74 2.97
C VAL A 166 -4.51 -9.22 4.37
N LYS A 167 -4.22 -10.48 4.68
CA LYS A 167 -4.32 -11.00 6.04
C LYS A 167 -3.05 -10.65 6.80
N TYR A 168 -3.15 -9.62 7.63
CA TYR A 168 -2.08 -9.16 8.49
C TYR A 168 -2.18 -9.80 9.88
N ARG A 169 -1.04 -10.28 10.39
CA ARG A 169 -0.91 -10.67 11.79
C ARG A 169 0.39 -10.16 12.36
N GLU A 170 0.28 -9.30 13.35
CA GLU A 170 1.40 -8.76 14.11
C GLU A 170 2.30 -9.85 14.71
N ASN A 171 3.56 -9.50 14.92
CA ASN A 171 4.48 -10.36 15.66
C ASN A 171 4.21 -10.31 17.17
N ALA A 172 4.79 -11.26 17.92
CA ALA A 172 4.54 -11.38 19.36
C ALA A 172 5.04 -10.17 20.16
N TRP A 173 6.07 -9.47 19.66
CA TRP A 173 6.66 -8.30 20.31
C TRP A 173 5.77 -7.06 20.19
N GLN A 174 5.17 -6.83 19.02
CA GLN A 174 4.17 -5.78 18.83
C GLN A 174 2.95 -6.01 19.73
N ASN A 175 2.42 -7.24 19.76
CA ASN A 175 1.31 -7.59 20.65
C ASN A 175 1.66 -7.34 22.13
N LEU A 176 2.86 -7.75 22.57
CA LEU A 176 3.33 -7.52 23.94
C LEU A 176 3.45 -6.02 24.25
N GLY A 177 4.02 -5.24 23.33
CA GLY A 177 4.10 -3.78 23.43
C GLY A 177 2.70 -3.15 23.57
N GLY A 178 1.75 -3.57 22.72
CA GLY A 178 0.35 -3.13 22.79
C GLY A 178 -0.32 -3.47 24.13
N TYR A 179 -0.15 -4.69 24.64
CA TYR A 179 -0.66 -5.07 25.96
C TYR A 179 -0.03 -4.27 27.10
N CYS A 180 1.28 -4.00 27.02
CA CYS A 180 1.97 -3.14 27.99
C CYS A 180 1.39 -1.72 27.97
N LEU A 181 1.16 -1.13 26.79
CA LEU A 181 0.57 0.21 26.65
C LEU A 181 -0.86 0.26 27.20
N LEU A 182 -1.69 -0.74 26.87
CA LEU A 182 -3.06 -0.83 27.38
C LEU A 182 -3.08 -0.96 28.92
N PHE A 183 -2.19 -1.77 29.49
CA PHE A 183 -2.05 -1.90 30.94
C PHE A 183 -1.58 -0.58 31.60
N CYS A 184 -0.76 0.22 30.91
CA CYS A 184 -0.38 1.56 31.38
C CYS A 184 -1.58 2.50 31.45
N VAL A 185 -2.47 2.49 30.44
CA VAL A 185 -3.69 3.31 30.47
C VAL A 185 -4.59 2.92 31.64
N LEU A 186 -4.80 1.62 31.87
CA LEU A 186 -5.63 1.13 32.97
C LEU A 186 -5.05 1.50 34.35
N THR A 187 -3.73 1.39 34.51
CA THR A 187 -3.05 1.75 35.76
C THR A 187 -2.96 3.27 35.97
N ALA A 188 -2.88 4.07 34.90
CA ALA A 188 -2.99 5.53 34.96
C ALA A 188 -4.36 5.97 35.48
N ILE A 189 -5.46 5.36 35.02
CA ILE A 189 -6.81 5.63 35.55
C ILE A 189 -6.91 5.24 37.04
N ALA A 190 -6.33 4.10 37.43
CA ALA A 190 -6.30 3.67 38.83
C ALA A 190 -5.45 4.58 39.72
N SER A 191 -4.40 5.22 39.18
CA SER A 191 -3.50 6.10 39.93
C SER A 191 -4.14 7.41 40.36
N ILE A 192 -5.25 7.82 39.74
CA ILE A 192 -6.08 8.95 40.20
C ILE A 192 -6.53 8.73 41.66
N TRP A 193 -6.63 7.47 42.09
CA TRP A 193 -7.08 7.08 43.43
C TRP A 193 -5.92 6.74 44.39
N ILE A 194 -4.67 6.66 43.90
CA ILE A 194 -3.50 6.21 44.68
C ILE A 194 -2.27 7.05 44.29
N SER A 195 -1.85 7.96 45.17
CA SER A 195 -0.94 9.08 44.86
C SER A 195 0.53 8.74 44.57
N ASN A 196 0.96 7.47 44.59
CA ASN A 196 2.38 7.09 44.50
C ASN A 196 2.72 6.10 43.36
N LEU A 197 1.82 5.89 42.39
CA LEU A 197 2.05 4.93 41.29
C LEU A 197 2.75 5.51 40.04
N GLY A 198 2.99 6.82 40.00
CA GLY A 198 3.47 7.52 38.79
C GLY A 198 4.81 7.01 38.22
N LEU A 199 5.78 6.67 39.07
CA LEU A 199 7.08 6.15 38.61
C LEU A 199 6.95 4.74 37.99
N ILE A 200 6.06 3.90 38.52
CA ILE A 200 5.80 2.55 38.01
C ILE A 200 5.07 2.65 36.66
N ILE A 201 4.10 3.55 36.54
CA ILE A 201 3.35 3.80 35.30
C ILE A 201 4.26 4.35 34.20
N GLY A 202 5.11 5.33 34.52
CA GLY A 202 6.07 5.88 33.56
C GLY A 202 7.08 4.82 33.08
N GLY A 203 7.54 3.95 33.99
CA GLY A 203 8.43 2.84 33.65
C GLY A 203 7.76 1.82 32.72
N LEU A 204 6.54 1.37 33.04
CA LEU A 204 5.78 0.45 32.18
C LEU A 204 5.48 1.06 30.81
N PHE A 205 5.13 2.35 30.77
CA PHE A 205 4.82 3.05 29.52
C PHE A 205 6.05 3.13 28.62
N GLY A 206 7.20 3.51 29.18
CA GLY A 206 8.48 3.49 28.47
C GLY A 206 8.84 2.11 27.92
N THR A 207 8.65 1.04 28.72
CA THR A 207 8.89 -0.33 28.24
C THR A 207 7.90 -0.77 27.16
N GLY A 208 6.64 -0.35 27.24
CA GLY A 208 5.62 -0.64 26.23
C GLY A 208 5.95 0.01 24.88
N ILE A 209 6.32 1.29 24.88
CA ILE A 209 6.81 2.00 23.68
C ILE A 209 8.02 1.28 23.10
N LEU A 210 8.98 0.91 23.96
CA LEU A 210 10.21 0.26 23.54
C LEU A 210 9.95 -1.12 22.91
N PHE A 211 9.08 -1.94 23.49
CA PHE A 211 8.69 -3.22 22.90
C PHE A 211 7.87 -3.07 21.62
N TYR A 212 6.98 -2.08 21.54
CA TYR A 212 6.23 -1.78 20.32
C TYR A 212 7.18 -1.35 19.19
N TRP A 213 8.14 -0.45 19.49
CA TRP A 213 9.14 0.03 18.54
C TRP A 213 10.13 -1.06 18.11
N ILE A 214 10.55 -1.93 19.02
CA ILE A 214 11.36 -3.11 18.66
C ILE A 214 10.53 -4.06 17.79
N GLY A 215 9.28 -4.30 18.17
CA GLY A 215 8.36 -5.16 17.44
C GLY A 215 8.10 -4.67 16.02
N SER A 216 7.94 -3.36 15.81
CA SER A 216 7.72 -2.78 14.47
C SER A 216 8.92 -2.92 13.54
N ARG A 217 10.11 -3.26 14.05
CA ARG A 217 11.29 -3.58 13.23
C ARG A 217 11.38 -5.04 12.82
N PHE A 218 10.56 -5.92 13.39
CA PHE A 218 10.53 -7.34 13.02
C PHE A 218 9.45 -7.61 11.98
N GLU A 219 9.71 -8.59 11.11
CA GLU A 219 8.73 -9.04 10.12
C GLU A 219 7.42 -9.47 10.82
N PRO A 220 6.26 -9.18 10.21
CA PRO A 220 4.99 -9.61 10.73
C PRO A 220 4.91 -11.14 10.70
N LYS A 221 4.14 -11.70 11.63
CA LYS A 221 3.98 -13.17 11.73
C LYS A 221 3.32 -13.73 10.48
N GLN A 222 2.36 -13.00 9.92
CA GLN A 222 1.63 -13.37 8.71
C GLN A 222 1.36 -12.14 7.87
N MET A 223 1.56 -12.29 6.56
CA MET A 223 1.24 -11.29 5.55
C MET A 223 0.91 -12.03 4.25
N SER A 224 -0.30 -12.56 4.18
CA SER A 224 -0.74 -13.49 3.13
C SER A 224 -2.01 -12.99 2.46
N PHE A 225 -2.23 -13.42 1.22
CA PHE A 225 -3.42 -13.11 0.45
C PHE A 225 -4.26 -14.37 0.25
N ASP A 226 -5.58 -14.27 0.40
CA ASP A 226 -6.45 -15.42 0.23
C ASP A 226 -6.39 -15.98 -1.19
N GLY A 227 -6.06 -17.29 -1.29
CA GLY A 227 -5.95 -17.98 -2.57
C GLY A 227 -4.68 -17.67 -3.38
N LEU A 228 -3.72 -16.89 -2.85
CA LEU A 228 -2.46 -16.58 -3.52
C LEU A 228 -1.28 -17.14 -2.71
N VAL A 229 -0.84 -18.34 -3.07
CA VAL A 229 0.30 -19.01 -2.42
C VAL A 229 1.60 -18.63 -3.11
N THR A 230 1.61 -18.66 -4.44
CA THR A 230 2.81 -18.48 -5.27
C THR A 230 2.68 -17.37 -6.30
N PHE A 231 3.81 -16.88 -6.83
CA PHE A 231 3.80 -15.88 -7.90
C PHE A 231 3.12 -16.38 -9.18
N LYS A 232 3.10 -17.69 -9.42
CA LYS A 232 2.31 -18.30 -10.48
C LYS A 232 0.81 -18.03 -10.28
N ASP A 233 0.31 -18.20 -9.06
CA ASP A 233 -1.12 -17.98 -8.75
C ASP A 233 -1.48 -16.50 -8.95
N LEU A 234 -0.61 -15.60 -8.49
CA LEU A 234 -0.74 -14.16 -8.69
C LEU A 234 -0.83 -13.80 -10.19
N VAL A 235 0.10 -14.28 -10.99
CA VAL A 235 0.14 -14.00 -12.43
C VAL A 235 -1.07 -14.57 -13.16
N LEU A 236 -1.52 -15.76 -12.78
CA LEU A 236 -2.75 -16.34 -13.32
C LEU A 236 -3.95 -15.47 -12.99
N LYS A 237 -4.03 -14.95 -11.76
CA LYS A 237 -5.13 -14.07 -11.35
C LYS A 237 -5.11 -12.74 -12.12
N ILE A 238 -3.95 -12.11 -12.28
CA ILE A 238 -3.79 -10.85 -13.06
C ILE A 238 -4.31 -11.01 -14.49
N ASN A 239 -4.03 -12.14 -15.13
CA ASN A 239 -4.37 -12.34 -16.55
C ASN A 239 -5.79 -12.88 -16.77
N ASN A 240 -6.48 -13.32 -15.72
CA ASN A 240 -7.84 -13.88 -15.79
C ASN A 240 -8.92 -12.94 -15.22
N ALA A 241 -8.52 -11.82 -14.60
CA ALA A 241 -9.38 -10.72 -14.21
C ALA A 241 -9.53 -9.75 -15.39
#